data_AF-A0A356AUR3-F1
#
_entry.id   AF-A0A356AUR3-F1
#
_cell.length_a   1.000
_cell.length_b   1.000
_cell.length_c   1.000
_cell.angle_alpha   90.00
_cell.angle_beta   90.00
_cell.angle_gamma   90.00
#
_symmetry.space_group_name_H-M   'P 1'
#
loop_
_entity.id
_entity.type
_entity.pdbx_description
1 polymer ?
#
loop_
_entity_poly.entity_id
_entity_poly.type
_entity_poly.pdbx_seq_one_letter_code
_entity_poly.pdbx_strand_id
1 'polypeptide(L)'
;MSETVRFQFGKGEQVRFISHLDLMRCMERSFRRAGIMLSHTEGFNPHPKLSFGLPLPVGVISKACYMDAVIEDLLPMEELIQRLNKALPEGLKVFHAVIPEDKKAVMSLVSHARYLFVVKPLDCPIDVFTDEIKNILNQESVYIEKETKKKSKMINIKDMIQSYEVKQDGDNVVMEIMCDAGSVSNLNPMLIWKAIAMYTDYKSELPSVERLGLYKTENGKPVPVI
;
A
#
# COMPACT_ATOMS: atom_id res chain seq x y z
N MET A 1 -9.93 -17.14 25.40
CA MET A 1 -10.86 -16.38 24.53
C MET A 1 -10.02 -15.74 23.45
N SER A 2 -10.48 -15.70 22.19
CA SER A 2 -9.71 -15.10 21.11
C SER A 2 -10.32 -13.78 20.67
N GLU A 3 -9.45 -12.83 20.30
CA GLU A 3 -9.82 -11.48 19.90
C GLU A 3 -9.13 -11.09 18.60
N THR A 4 -9.83 -10.34 17.75
CA THR A 4 -9.24 -9.80 16.52
C THR A 4 -8.48 -8.53 16.88
N VAL A 5 -7.20 -8.46 16.52
CA VAL A 5 -6.35 -7.27 16.68
C VAL A 5 -5.91 -6.79 15.31
N ARG A 6 -6.15 -5.51 15.02
CA ARG A 6 -5.69 -4.81 13.83
C ARG A 6 -4.37 -4.14 14.12
N PHE A 7 -3.36 -4.48 13.33
CA PHE A 7 -2.02 -3.90 13.40
C PHE A 7 -1.81 -2.94 12.23
N GLN A 8 -1.36 -1.72 12.52
CA GLN A 8 -0.72 -0.87 11.53
C GLN A 8 0.79 -1.13 11.55
N PHE A 9 1.36 -1.41 10.39
CA PHE A 9 2.78 -1.67 10.23
C PHE A 9 3.36 -0.99 8.99
N GLY A 10 4.69 -0.91 8.96
CA GLY A 10 5.46 -0.39 7.84
C GLY A 10 6.25 -1.47 7.11
N LYS A 11 6.39 -1.28 5.80
CA LYS A 11 7.29 -1.99 4.89
C LYS A 11 8.24 -0.95 4.30
N GLY A 12 9.50 -0.98 4.73
CA GLY A 12 10.55 -0.06 4.34
C GLY A 12 11.49 -0.58 3.24
N GLU A 13 12.54 0.19 2.99
CA GLU A 13 13.50 -0.02 1.89
C GLU A 13 14.16 -1.40 1.89
N GLN A 14 14.59 -1.89 3.06
CA GLN A 14 15.32 -3.15 3.22
C GLN A 14 14.54 -4.37 2.72
N VAL A 15 13.20 -4.28 2.74
CA VAL A 15 12.28 -5.35 2.36
C VAL A 15 11.39 -4.96 1.18
N ARG A 16 11.70 -3.85 0.47
CA ARG A 16 10.82 -3.33 -0.59
C ARG A 16 10.59 -4.32 -1.73
N PHE A 17 11.53 -5.25 -1.94
CA PHE A 17 11.50 -6.23 -3.03
C PHE A 17 10.84 -7.58 -2.70
N ILE A 18 10.36 -7.80 -1.47
CA ILE A 18 9.66 -9.06 -1.15
C ILE A 18 8.24 -9.05 -1.72
N SER A 19 7.75 -10.22 -2.12
CA SER A 19 6.37 -10.39 -2.57
C SER A 19 5.37 -10.28 -1.41
N HIS A 20 4.09 -10.11 -1.73
CA HIS A 20 3.04 -10.15 -0.70
C HIS A 20 3.03 -11.49 0.07
N LEU A 21 3.23 -12.61 -0.63
CA LEU A 21 3.25 -13.93 0.00
C LEU A 21 4.44 -14.10 0.96
N ASP A 22 5.60 -13.54 0.60
CA ASP A 22 6.78 -13.57 1.48
C ASP A 22 6.59 -12.69 2.71
N LEU A 23 5.91 -11.54 2.56
CA LEU A 23 5.52 -10.70 3.68
C LEU A 23 4.55 -11.45 4.63
N MET A 24 3.54 -12.12 4.10
CA MET A 24 2.60 -12.92 4.90
C MET A 24 3.33 -14.00 5.71
N ARG A 25 4.21 -14.77 5.05
CA ARG A 25 5.04 -15.79 5.70
C ARG A 25 5.99 -15.19 6.74
N CYS A 26 6.55 -14.01 6.46
CA CYS A 26 7.40 -13.29 7.40
C CYS A 26 6.63 -12.89 8.66
N MET A 27 5.43 -12.33 8.51
CA MET A 27 4.56 -11.96 9.64
C MET A 27 4.19 -13.19 10.46
N GLU A 28 3.74 -14.28 9.84
CA GLU A 28 3.42 -15.52 10.54
C GLU A 28 4.60 -16.04 11.39
N ARG A 29 5.80 -16.09 10.80
CA ARG A 29 7.02 -16.48 11.53
C ARG A 29 7.36 -15.50 12.65
N SER A 30 7.07 -14.22 12.47
CA SER A 30 7.34 -13.18 13.48
C SER A 30 6.40 -13.30 14.68
N PHE A 31 5.10 -13.58 14.45
CA PHE A 31 4.16 -13.92 15.53
C PHE A 31 4.63 -15.14 16.33
N ARG A 32 5.05 -16.21 15.65
CA ARG A 32 5.58 -17.41 16.29
C ARG A 32 6.84 -17.12 17.11
N ARG A 33 7.80 -16.37 16.56
CA ARG A 33 9.04 -15.96 17.25
C ARG A 33 8.79 -15.01 18.43
N ALA A 34 7.73 -14.20 18.35
CA ALA A 34 7.30 -13.30 19.42
C ALA A 34 6.56 -14.03 20.56
N GLY A 35 6.28 -15.33 20.41
CA GLY A 35 5.48 -16.09 21.37
C GLY A 35 4.03 -15.59 21.47
N ILE A 36 3.49 -15.04 20.39
CA ILE A 36 2.09 -14.59 20.32
C ILE A 36 1.28 -15.69 19.65
N MET A 37 0.28 -16.19 20.38
CA MET A 37 -0.53 -17.31 19.93
C MET A 37 -1.63 -16.82 18.99
N LEU A 38 -1.57 -17.25 17.72
CA LEU A 38 -2.61 -16.97 16.74
C LEU A 38 -3.65 -18.08 16.77
N SER A 39 -4.94 -17.73 16.67
CA SER A 39 -5.97 -18.69 16.37
C SER A 39 -5.82 -19.23 14.95
N HIS A 40 -6.25 -20.47 14.76
CA HIS A 40 -6.17 -21.16 13.47
C HIS A 40 -7.56 -21.45 12.90
N THR A 41 -7.62 -21.70 11.60
CA THR A 41 -8.82 -22.23 10.93
C THR A 41 -9.07 -23.66 11.35
N GLU A 42 -10.33 -24.09 11.27
CA GLU A 42 -10.72 -25.48 11.52
C GLU A 42 -10.46 -26.37 10.29
N GLY A 43 -10.38 -27.68 10.50
CA GLY A 43 -10.22 -28.68 9.43
C GLY A 43 -8.84 -29.33 9.36
N PHE A 44 -8.58 -30.06 8.27
CA PHE A 44 -7.41 -30.93 8.14
C PHE A 44 -6.07 -30.21 7.91
N ASN A 45 -6.10 -28.91 7.54
CA ASN A 45 -4.92 -28.07 7.38
C ASN A 45 -5.16 -26.71 8.06
N PRO A 46 -4.99 -26.62 9.39
CA PRO A 46 -5.22 -25.39 10.13
C PRO A 46 -4.20 -24.32 9.74
N HIS A 47 -4.69 -23.18 9.26
CA HIS A 47 -3.87 -22.02 8.93
C HIS A 47 -4.12 -20.89 9.94
N PRO A 48 -3.11 -20.08 10.29
CA PRO A 48 -3.32 -18.93 11.15
C PRO A 48 -4.37 -17.99 10.58
N LYS A 49 -5.29 -17.51 11.43
CA LYS A 49 -6.31 -16.51 11.08
C LYS A 49 -5.67 -15.13 10.99
N LEU A 50 -4.96 -14.91 9.88
CA LEU A 50 -4.36 -13.64 9.48
C LEU A 50 -5.03 -13.14 8.21
N SER A 51 -5.40 -11.87 8.18
CA SER A 51 -5.85 -11.19 6.97
C SER A 51 -5.10 -9.88 6.79
N PHE A 52 -4.88 -9.48 5.54
CA PHE A 52 -4.11 -8.29 5.21
C PHE A 52 -4.99 -7.27 4.47
N GLY A 53 -4.67 -6.00 4.66
CA GLY A 53 -5.20 -4.92 3.84
C GLY A 53 -4.61 -4.96 2.42
N LEU A 54 -4.82 -3.87 1.68
CA LEU A 54 -4.41 -3.78 0.29
C LEU A 54 -2.90 -4.09 0.13
N PRO A 55 -2.54 -5.12 -0.66
CA PRO A 55 -1.15 -5.47 -0.91
C PRO A 55 -0.38 -4.32 -1.54
N LEU A 56 0.92 -4.21 -1.22
CA LEU A 56 1.83 -3.30 -1.90
C LEU A 56 2.49 -4.00 -3.09
N PRO A 57 2.62 -3.32 -4.24
CA PRO A 57 3.50 -3.79 -5.31
C PRO A 57 4.95 -3.94 -4.86
N VAL A 58 5.70 -4.78 -5.57
CA VAL A 58 7.15 -4.92 -5.39
C VAL A 58 7.81 -3.58 -5.70
N GLY A 59 8.80 -3.18 -4.88
CA GLY A 59 9.49 -1.89 -4.99
C GLY A 59 8.80 -0.74 -4.26
N VAL A 60 7.56 -0.91 -3.80
CA VAL A 60 6.80 0.13 -3.09
C VAL A 60 6.93 -0.05 -1.57
N ILE A 61 7.14 1.06 -0.87
CA ILE A 61 7.20 1.15 0.59
C ILE A 61 5.93 1.78 1.17
N SER A 62 5.70 1.64 2.48
CA SER A 62 4.58 2.30 3.16
C SER A 62 4.73 2.21 4.67
N LYS A 63 4.19 3.20 5.40
CA LYS A 63 3.90 3.13 6.84
C LYS A 63 2.42 2.84 7.16
N ALA A 64 1.60 2.68 6.11
CA ALA A 64 0.16 2.45 6.18
C ALA A 64 -0.17 1.06 5.61
N CYS A 65 0.49 0.02 6.12
CA CYS A 65 0.08 -1.36 5.92
C CYS A 65 -0.76 -1.82 7.10
N TYR A 66 -1.72 -2.69 6.83
CA TYR A 66 -2.62 -3.18 7.87
C TYR A 66 -2.76 -4.70 7.78
N MET A 67 -2.86 -5.34 8.94
CA MET A 67 -3.23 -6.74 9.07
C MET A 67 -4.15 -6.93 10.26
N ASP A 68 -5.12 -7.83 10.13
CA ASP A 68 -5.94 -8.30 11.24
C ASP A 68 -5.47 -9.70 11.61
N ALA A 69 -5.20 -9.91 12.90
CA ALA A 69 -4.79 -11.19 13.45
C ALA A 69 -5.75 -11.60 14.57
N VAL A 70 -6.23 -12.84 14.54
CA VAL A 70 -7.02 -13.38 15.65
C VAL A 70 -6.05 -13.98 16.67
N ILE A 71 -5.97 -13.37 17.85
CA ILE A 71 -5.00 -13.67 18.90
C ILE A 71 -5.69 -14.40 20.05
N GLU A 72 -5.05 -15.47 20.53
CA GLU A 72 -5.41 -16.19 21.75
C GLU A 72 -4.66 -15.60 22.93
N ASP A 73 -5.29 -15.65 24.11
CA ASP A 73 -4.73 -15.13 25.36
C ASP A 73 -4.22 -13.68 25.21
N LEU A 74 -5.16 -12.80 24.87
CA LEU A 74 -4.91 -11.42 24.51
C LEU A 74 -4.00 -10.70 25.53
N LEU A 75 -2.86 -10.24 25.05
CA LEU A 75 -1.93 -9.39 25.78
C LEU A 75 -2.28 -7.90 25.57
N PRO A 76 -1.82 -7.00 26.45
CA PRO A 76 -1.90 -5.56 26.21
C PRO A 76 -1.33 -5.17 24.83
N MET A 77 -1.97 -4.21 24.14
CA MET A 77 -1.58 -3.81 22.79
C MET A 77 -0.11 -3.38 22.70
N GLU A 78 0.37 -2.65 23.71
CA GLU A 78 1.77 -2.23 23.80
C GLU A 78 2.74 -3.42 23.88
N GLU A 79 2.37 -4.47 24.62
CA GLU A 79 3.18 -5.68 24.74
C GLU A 79 3.21 -6.46 23.42
N LEU A 80 2.07 -6.56 22.71
CA LEU A 80 2.01 -7.15 21.37
C LEU A 80 2.94 -6.43 20.40
N ILE A 81 2.89 -5.09 20.38
CA ILE A 81 3.74 -4.25 19.53
C ILE A 81 5.22 -4.47 19.87
N GLN A 82 5.60 -4.44 21.15
CA GLN A 82 6.98 -4.64 21.59
C GLN A 82 7.52 -6.02 21.21
N ARG A 83 6.77 -7.09 21.51
CA ARG A 83 7.16 -8.47 21.20
C ARG A 83 7.30 -8.69 19.68
N LEU A 84 6.34 -8.20 18.89
CA LEU A 84 6.40 -8.29 17.42
C LEU A 84 7.61 -7.53 16.87
N ASN A 85 7.83 -6.27 17.29
CA ASN A 85 8.95 -5.48 16.80
C ASN A 85 10.31 -6.09 17.13
N LYS A 86 10.44 -6.81 18.25
CA LYS A 86 11.65 -7.57 18.59
C LYS A 86 11.87 -8.79 17.67
N ALA A 87 10.79 -9.36 17.14
CA ALA A 87 10.84 -10.52 16.26
C ALA A 87 10.93 -10.16 14.76
N LEU A 88 10.46 -8.97 14.36
CA LEU A 88 10.46 -8.53 12.98
C LEU A 88 11.89 -8.29 12.45
N PRO A 89 12.15 -8.59 11.16
CA PRO A 89 13.41 -8.21 10.53
C PRO A 89 13.47 -6.70 10.30
N GLU A 90 14.68 -6.20 10.03
CA GLU A 90 14.88 -4.83 9.59
C GLU A 90 14.01 -4.52 8.36
N GLY A 91 13.46 -3.30 8.32
CA GLY A 91 12.54 -2.86 7.27
C GLY A 91 11.06 -3.20 7.52
N LEU A 92 10.73 -3.99 8.55
CA LEU A 92 9.35 -4.17 9.03
C LEU A 92 9.21 -3.60 10.44
N LYS A 93 8.12 -2.86 10.69
CA LYS A 93 7.85 -2.28 12.01
C LYS A 93 6.36 -2.14 12.27
N VAL A 94 5.87 -2.61 13.39
CA VAL A 94 4.51 -2.36 13.89
C VAL A 94 4.51 -1.02 14.63
N PHE A 95 3.53 -0.17 14.30
CA PHE A 95 3.35 1.15 14.92
C PHE A 95 2.19 1.16 15.90
N HIS A 96 1.06 0.56 15.53
CA HIS A 96 -0.17 0.57 16.31
C HIS A 96 -0.83 -0.80 16.30
N ALA A 97 -1.57 -1.10 17.37
CA ALA A 97 -2.41 -2.27 17.51
C ALA A 97 -3.71 -1.84 18.21
N VAL A 98 -4.85 -2.20 17.64
CA VAL A 98 -6.18 -1.87 18.17
C VAL A 98 -7.11 -3.07 18.05
N ILE A 99 -8.08 -3.20 18.94
CA ILE A 99 -9.23 -4.08 18.73
C ILE A 99 -10.22 -3.28 17.86
N PRO A 100 -10.49 -3.69 16.61
CA PRO A 100 -11.37 -2.92 15.74
C PRO A 100 -12.81 -2.98 16.25
N GLU A 101 -13.51 -1.84 16.23
CA GLU A 101 -14.93 -1.75 16.63
C GLU A 101 -15.84 -2.56 15.69
N ASP A 102 -15.55 -2.53 14.38
CA ASP A 102 -16.23 -3.32 13.36
C ASP A 102 -15.39 -4.56 13.03
N LYS A 103 -15.98 -5.76 13.16
CA LYS A 103 -15.33 -7.05 12.83
C LYS A 103 -15.10 -7.25 11.33
N LYS A 104 -15.40 -6.26 10.49
CA LYS A 104 -15.02 -6.26 9.06
C LYS A 104 -13.50 -6.31 8.89
N ALA A 105 -13.08 -7.21 8.00
CA ALA A 105 -11.70 -7.33 7.56
C ALA A 105 -11.21 -5.99 6.99
N VAL A 106 -9.98 -5.62 7.32
CA VAL A 106 -9.43 -4.31 6.94
C VAL A 106 -9.51 -4.02 5.44
N MET A 107 -9.35 -5.03 4.58
CA MET A 107 -9.44 -4.88 3.12
C MET A 107 -10.83 -4.44 2.65
N SER A 108 -11.91 -4.85 3.32
CA SER A 108 -13.26 -4.47 2.90
C SER A 108 -13.60 -3.00 3.21
N LEU A 109 -12.78 -2.35 4.04
CA LEU A 109 -12.94 -0.94 4.39
C LEU A 109 -12.24 0.00 3.40
N VAL A 110 -11.21 -0.48 2.69
CA VAL A 110 -10.39 0.38 1.82
C VAL A 110 -11.15 0.75 0.56
N SER A 111 -11.24 2.05 0.28
CA SER A 111 -11.75 2.61 -0.97
C SER A 111 -10.73 3.46 -1.73
N HIS A 112 -9.77 4.08 -1.05
CA HIS A 112 -8.75 4.92 -1.67
C HIS A 112 -7.38 4.71 -1.04
N ALA A 113 -6.34 5.00 -1.82
CA ALA A 113 -4.97 5.04 -1.36
C ALA A 113 -4.31 6.35 -1.80
N ARG A 114 -3.39 6.83 -0.98
CA ARG A 114 -2.55 7.99 -1.29
C ARG A 114 -1.12 7.54 -1.48
N TYR A 115 -0.52 7.92 -2.60
CA TYR A 115 0.85 7.58 -2.94
C TYR A 115 1.67 8.85 -3.16
N LEU A 116 2.92 8.80 -2.73
CA LEU A 116 3.96 9.76 -3.04
C LEU A 116 4.92 9.12 -4.04
N PHE A 117 5.13 9.79 -5.17
CA PHE A 117 6.14 9.45 -6.14
C PHE A 117 7.24 10.50 -6.08
N VAL A 118 8.50 10.07 -6.10
CA VAL A 118 9.65 10.97 -6.25
C VAL A 118 10.47 10.48 -7.42
N VAL A 119 10.70 11.35 -8.40
CA VAL A 119 11.38 11.01 -9.64
C VAL A 119 12.29 12.13 -10.11
N LYS A 120 13.45 11.76 -10.64
CA LYS A 120 14.43 12.68 -11.23
C LYS A 120 14.44 12.55 -12.76
N PRO A 121 14.28 13.64 -13.53
CA PRO A 121 14.50 13.61 -14.97
C PRO A 121 15.97 13.41 -15.31
N LEU A 122 16.24 12.80 -16.47
CA LEU A 122 17.60 12.49 -16.93
C LEU A 122 18.05 13.34 -18.12
N ASP A 123 17.12 13.81 -18.94
CA ASP A 123 17.43 14.46 -20.23
C ASP A 123 16.66 15.77 -20.46
N CYS A 124 16.06 16.34 -19.42
CA CYS A 124 15.43 17.66 -19.47
C CYS A 124 15.53 18.44 -18.13
N PRO A 125 15.37 19.78 -18.19
CA PRO A 125 15.24 20.59 -16.98
C PRO A 125 14.05 20.18 -16.11
N ILE A 126 14.20 20.36 -14.78
CA ILE A 126 13.23 19.90 -13.80
C ILE A 126 11.85 20.57 -13.92
N ASP A 127 11.84 21.84 -14.30
CA ASP A 127 10.64 22.64 -14.55
C ASP A 127 9.88 22.14 -15.77
N VAL A 128 10.60 21.87 -16.87
CA VAL A 128 10.04 21.28 -18.08
C VAL A 128 9.40 19.92 -17.77
N PHE A 129 10.10 19.04 -17.04
CA PHE A 129 9.56 17.74 -16.66
C PHE A 129 8.33 17.84 -15.74
N THR A 130 8.37 18.79 -14.80
CA THR A 130 7.25 19.05 -13.87
C THR A 130 5.99 19.46 -14.63
N ASP A 131 6.14 20.39 -15.57
CA ASP A 131 5.01 20.90 -16.35
C ASP A 131 4.49 19.85 -17.33
N GLU A 132 5.38 19.03 -17.90
CA GLU A 132 4.99 17.87 -18.71
C GLU A 132 4.13 16.87 -17.93
N ILE A 133 4.56 16.49 -16.71
CA ILE A 133 3.77 15.60 -15.84
C ILE A 133 2.40 16.22 -15.51
N LYS A 134 2.35 17.51 -15.21
CA LYS A 134 1.07 18.21 -14.99
C LYS A 134 0.19 18.19 -16.23
N ASN A 135 0.75 18.41 -17.42
CA ASN A 135 0.02 18.38 -18.68
C ASN A 135 -0.60 17.01 -18.92
N ILE A 136 0.17 15.92 -18.75
CA ILE A 136 -0.31 14.53 -18.85
C ILE A 136 -1.45 14.29 -17.85
N LEU A 137 -1.25 14.64 -16.58
CA LEU A 137 -2.26 14.44 -15.54
C LEU A 137 -3.48 15.37 -15.70
N ASN A 138 -3.40 16.45 -16.47
CA ASN A 138 -4.54 17.33 -16.79
C ASN A 138 -5.37 16.86 -17.98
N GLN A 139 -4.91 15.87 -18.75
CA GLN A 139 -5.69 15.31 -19.85
C GLN A 139 -7.00 14.69 -19.35
N GLU A 140 -8.07 14.79 -20.16
CA GLU A 140 -9.36 14.15 -19.86
C GLU A 140 -9.25 12.62 -19.83
N SER A 141 -8.28 12.05 -20.55
CA SER A 141 -8.06 10.61 -20.62
C SER A 141 -6.59 10.27 -20.79
N VAL A 142 -6.12 9.31 -20.01
CA VAL A 142 -4.77 8.72 -20.10
C VAL A 142 -4.94 7.21 -20.11
N TYR A 143 -4.79 6.60 -21.28
CA TYR A 143 -5.05 5.19 -21.49
C TYR A 143 -3.77 4.36 -21.36
N ILE A 144 -3.82 3.29 -20.57
CA ILE A 144 -2.71 2.34 -20.45
C ILE A 144 -3.21 0.92 -20.58
N GLU A 145 -2.37 0.06 -21.16
CA GLU A 145 -2.64 -1.36 -21.23
C GLU A 145 -2.38 -2.02 -19.87
N LYS A 146 -3.43 -2.62 -19.31
CA LYS A 146 -3.35 -3.45 -18.10
C LYS A 146 -3.37 -4.92 -18.50
N GLU A 147 -2.25 -5.59 -18.27
CA GLU A 147 -2.12 -7.03 -18.48
C GLU A 147 -2.78 -7.83 -17.35
N THR A 148 -3.45 -8.91 -17.73
CA THR A 148 -3.91 -9.95 -16.81
C THR A 148 -3.42 -11.30 -17.31
N LYS A 149 -3.47 -12.34 -16.46
CA LYS A 149 -3.02 -13.71 -16.83
C LYS A 149 -3.67 -14.28 -18.09
N LYS A 150 -4.80 -13.73 -18.56
CA LYS A 150 -5.57 -14.26 -19.70
C LYS A 150 -5.74 -13.28 -20.87
N LYS A 151 -5.72 -11.97 -20.62
CA LYS A 151 -5.99 -10.92 -21.61
C LYS A 151 -5.34 -9.59 -21.20
N SER A 152 -5.06 -8.72 -22.16
CA SER A 152 -4.82 -7.31 -21.90
C SER A 152 -6.08 -6.49 -22.12
N LYS A 153 -6.21 -5.36 -21.39
CA LYS A 153 -7.32 -4.42 -21.53
C LYS A 153 -6.80 -3.00 -21.39
N MET A 154 -7.25 -2.10 -22.26
CA MET A 154 -7.04 -0.67 -22.09
C MET A 154 -7.91 -0.14 -20.95
N ILE A 155 -7.28 0.59 -20.03
CA ILE A 155 -7.97 1.30 -18.96
C ILE A 155 -7.61 2.78 -19.03
N ASN A 156 -8.56 3.65 -18.74
CA ASN A 156 -8.29 5.06 -18.52
C ASN A 156 -7.91 5.25 -17.04
N ILE A 157 -6.67 5.64 -16.74
CA ILE A 157 -6.25 5.84 -15.35
C ILE A 157 -6.88 7.10 -14.74
N LYS A 158 -7.32 8.06 -15.56
CA LYS A 158 -7.94 9.32 -15.11
C LYS A 158 -9.23 9.08 -14.35
N ASP A 159 -10.04 8.11 -14.77
CA ASP A 159 -11.31 7.75 -14.10
C ASP A 159 -11.10 7.24 -12.67
N MET A 160 -9.88 6.83 -12.34
CA MET A 160 -9.51 6.21 -11.06
C MET A 160 -8.62 7.11 -10.20
N ILE A 161 -8.27 8.31 -10.68
CA ILE A 161 -7.50 9.32 -9.94
C ILE A 161 -8.48 10.36 -9.37
N GLN A 162 -8.56 10.43 -8.05
CA GLN A 162 -9.45 11.36 -7.34
C GLN A 162 -8.85 12.76 -7.24
N SER A 163 -7.57 12.85 -6.92
CA SER A 163 -6.84 14.12 -6.85
C SER A 163 -5.34 13.87 -6.97
N TYR A 164 -4.60 14.90 -7.36
CA TYR A 164 -3.16 14.86 -7.38
C TYR A 164 -2.56 16.25 -7.17
N GLU A 165 -1.32 16.28 -6.72
CA GLU A 165 -0.49 17.48 -6.62
C GLU A 165 0.90 17.17 -7.17
N VAL A 166 1.45 18.07 -7.97
CA VAL A 166 2.79 17.93 -8.59
C VAL A 166 3.63 19.14 -8.22
N LYS A 167 4.78 18.90 -7.62
CA LYS A 167 5.71 19.94 -7.13
C LYS A 167 7.16 19.58 -7.49
N GLN A 168 8.00 20.60 -7.51
CA GLN A 168 9.44 20.44 -7.54
C GLN A 168 9.98 20.37 -6.12
N ASP A 169 10.95 19.50 -5.88
CA ASP A 169 11.72 19.43 -4.64
C ASP A 169 13.19 19.15 -4.98
N GLY A 170 13.99 20.22 -5.03
CA GLY A 170 15.37 20.17 -5.53
C GLY A 170 15.43 19.66 -6.98
N ASP A 171 16.15 18.58 -7.19
CA ASP A 171 16.31 17.92 -8.50
C ASP A 171 15.17 16.93 -8.81
N ASN A 172 14.16 16.81 -7.95
CA ASN A 172 13.10 15.81 -8.09
C ASN A 172 11.75 16.46 -8.39
N VAL A 173 10.91 15.74 -9.13
CA VAL A 173 9.47 15.97 -9.19
C VAL A 173 8.82 15.07 -8.16
N VAL A 174 7.99 15.67 -7.32
CA VAL A 174 7.22 15.00 -6.29
C VAL A 174 5.74 15.03 -6.69
N MET A 175 5.13 13.85 -6.75
CA MET A 175 3.71 13.70 -7.07
C MET A 175 2.99 13.03 -5.90
N GLU A 176 2.04 13.73 -5.29
CA GLU A 176 1.08 13.12 -4.36
C GLU A 176 -0.19 12.79 -5.15
N ILE A 177 -0.59 11.52 -5.18
CA ILE A 177 -1.75 11.05 -5.95
C ILE A 177 -2.68 10.25 -5.05
N MET A 178 -3.94 10.65 -5.01
CA MET A 178 -5.03 9.90 -4.38
C MET A 178 -5.85 9.19 -5.46
N CYS A 179 -5.95 7.88 -5.36
CA CYS A 179 -6.60 7.05 -6.37
C CYS A 179 -7.43 5.92 -5.75
N ASP A 180 -8.27 5.32 -6.58
CA ASP A 180 -9.08 4.16 -6.24
C ASP A 180 -8.21 3.02 -5.69
N ALA A 181 -8.64 2.46 -4.57
CA ALA A 181 -7.95 1.36 -3.92
C ALA A 181 -8.97 0.51 -3.15
N GLY A 182 -9.27 -0.70 -3.63
CA GLY A 182 -10.36 -1.48 -3.05
C GLY A 182 -10.68 -2.73 -3.83
N SER A 183 -11.70 -3.46 -3.39
CA SER A 183 -12.18 -4.67 -4.08
C SER A 183 -13.03 -4.35 -5.31
N VAL A 184 -13.71 -3.20 -5.32
CA VAL A 184 -14.57 -2.76 -6.44
C VAL A 184 -13.75 -2.11 -7.55
N SER A 185 -12.86 -1.18 -7.18
CA SER A 185 -11.97 -0.45 -8.08
C SER A 185 -10.59 -0.33 -7.44
N ASN A 186 -9.53 -0.50 -8.23
CA ASN A 186 -8.15 -0.45 -7.74
C ASN A 186 -7.15 -0.06 -8.83
N LEU A 187 -6.46 1.06 -8.62
CA LEU A 187 -5.37 1.53 -9.46
C LEU A 187 -4.03 1.15 -8.81
N ASN A 188 -3.28 0.27 -9.47
CA ASN A 188 -1.92 -0.06 -9.04
C ASN A 188 -1.03 1.19 -9.28
N PRO A 189 -0.29 1.70 -8.28
CA PRO A 189 0.55 2.88 -8.45
C PRO A 189 1.61 2.74 -9.56
N MET A 190 2.07 1.50 -9.82
CA MET A 190 3.00 1.26 -10.92
C MET A 190 2.37 1.47 -12.31
N LEU A 191 1.04 1.32 -12.44
CA LEU A 191 0.35 1.66 -13.69
C LEU A 191 0.24 3.16 -13.90
N ILE A 192 0.16 3.94 -12.82
CA ILE A 192 0.19 5.41 -12.90
C ILE A 192 1.53 5.84 -13.48
N TRP A 193 2.63 5.36 -12.90
CA TRP A 193 3.95 5.68 -13.43
C TRP A 193 4.17 5.16 -14.85
N LYS A 194 3.77 3.90 -15.13
CA LYS A 194 3.88 3.34 -16.48
C LYS A 194 3.14 4.19 -17.52
N ALA A 195 1.97 4.74 -17.17
CA ALA A 195 1.23 5.64 -18.04
C ALA A 195 1.95 6.98 -18.25
N ILE A 196 2.43 7.62 -17.18
CA ILE A 196 3.21 8.87 -17.29
C ILE A 196 4.44 8.66 -18.18
N ALA A 197 5.21 7.61 -17.92
CA ALA A 197 6.40 7.26 -18.70
C ALA A 197 6.10 6.91 -20.16
N MET A 198 4.87 6.49 -20.49
CA MET A 198 4.44 6.23 -21.86
C MET A 198 4.04 7.51 -22.60
N TYR A 199 3.54 8.51 -21.88
CA TYR A 199 3.00 9.74 -22.46
C TYR A 199 4.01 10.90 -22.52
N THR A 200 5.08 10.83 -21.74
CA THR A 200 6.17 11.82 -21.76
C THR A 200 7.23 11.44 -22.79
N ASP A 201 7.81 12.44 -23.45
CA ASP A 201 8.97 12.27 -24.33
C ASP A 201 10.31 12.22 -23.58
N TYR A 202 10.30 12.48 -22.26
CA TYR A 202 11.51 12.61 -21.44
C TYR A 202 11.86 11.33 -20.67
N LYS A 203 13.16 11.08 -20.49
CA LYS A 203 13.66 9.99 -19.65
C LYS A 203 13.79 10.44 -18.21
N SER A 204 13.63 9.46 -17.32
CA SER A 204 13.76 9.65 -15.89
C SER A 204 14.30 8.39 -15.23
N GLU A 205 14.76 8.54 -13.99
CA GLU A 205 15.00 7.39 -13.11
C GLU A 205 13.71 6.64 -12.80
N LEU A 206 13.82 5.41 -12.31
CA LEU A 206 12.65 4.73 -11.74
C LEU A 206 12.22 5.48 -10.48
N PRO A 207 10.93 5.82 -10.32
CA PRO A 207 10.46 6.57 -9.18
C PRO A 207 10.59 5.74 -7.91
N SER A 208 10.95 6.39 -6.82
CA SER A 208 10.60 5.87 -5.51
C SER A 208 9.10 6.07 -5.28
N VAL A 209 8.44 5.08 -4.68
CA VAL A 209 7.00 5.13 -4.43
C VAL A 209 6.71 4.73 -2.99
N GLU A 210 6.07 5.63 -2.25
CA GLU A 210 5.59 5.39 -0.89
C GLU A 210 4.06 5.50 -0.85
N ARG A 211 3.38 4.50 -0.28
CA ARG A 211 1.96 4.65 0.09
C ARG A 211 1.87 5.39 1.42
N LEU A 212 1.35 6.61 1.40
CA LEU A 212 1.17 7.47 2.56
C LEU A 212 -0.02 7.04 3.43
N GLY A 213 -1.07 6.48 2.83
CA GLY A 213 -2.29 6.14 3.56
C GLY A 213 -3.27 5.24 2.80
N LEU A 214 -4.12 4.56 3.57
CA LEU A 214 -5.33 3.90 3.09
C LEU A 214 -6.54 4.55 3.75
N TYR A 215 -7.59 4.74 2.95
CA TYR A 215 -8.78 5.49 3.35
C TYR A 215 -10.04 4.70 3.04
N LYS A 216 -11.03 4.81 3.93
CA LYS A 216 -12.42 4.42 3.70
C LYS A 216 -13.24 5.64 3.31
N THR A 217 -14.38 5.43 2.68
CA THR A 217 -15.33 6.51 2.39
C THR A 217 -16.36 6.61 3.51
N GLU A 218 -16.43 7.74 4.18
CA GLU A 218 -17.40 8.01 5.22
C GLU A 218 -18.06 9.37 4.98
N ASN A 219 -19.40 9.41 4.88
CA ASN A 219 -20.16 10.62 4.52
C ASN A 219 -19.62 11.33 3.25
N GLY A 220 -19.20 10.55 2.25
CA GLY A 220 -18.64 11.05 0.99
C GLY A 220 -17.20 11.59 1.08
N LYS A 221 -16.53 11.47 2.23
CA LYS A 221 -15.16 11.94 2.43
C LYS A 221 -14.19 10.79 2.71
N PRO A 222 -12.93 10.86 2.25
CA PRO A 222 -11.91 9.90 2.59
C PRO A 222 -11.46 10.11 4.04
N VAL A 223 -11.56 9.07 4.87
CA VAL A 223 -11.05 9.04 6.25
C VAL A 223 -10.10 7.85 6.42
N PRO A 224 -9.04 7.95 7.24
CA PRO A 224 -8.11 6.83 7.45
C PRO A 224 -8.81 5.54 7.90
N VAL A 225 -8.25 4.39 7.55
CA VAL A 225 -8.80 3.05 7.85
C VAL A 225 -8.54 2.59 9.30
N ILE A 226 -7.74 3.32 10.07
CA ILE A 226 -7.42 2.99 11.48
C ILE A 226 -8.59 3.30 12.41
#